data_AF-A0A813SXS9-F1
#
_entry.id   AF-A0A813SXS9-F1
#
_cell.length_a   1.000
_cell.length_b   1.000
_cell.length_c   1.000
_cell.angle_alpha   90.00
_cell.angle_beta   90.00
_cell.angle_gamma   90.00
#
_symmetry.space_group_name_H-M   'P 1'
#
loop_
_entity.id
_entity.type
_entity.pdbx_description
1 polymer ?
#
loop_
_entity_poly.entity_id
_entity_poly.type
_entity_poly.pdbx_seq_one_letter_code
_entity_poly.pdbx_strand_id
1 'polypeptide(L)'
;MNDSEIDCSNTSFTEESHGFYLSQYFSCSIAIIGSFTSLISFFVFINLKKKDQAFKYYLVTSINDFIYSVIASFYILASCVDDHDCLRGKWLSNQIYLLYLADYFTSSQAIIGILIECFVSLERLFILLRKDFLKNLKVTKVLTCIIIVGILYYLPIIFVQKIRKIPGTENDYEVIQTDFGTSELGKILPLVLSSIRFILASFVLFGINMITFSYFKEQLKAKENIKHS
;
A
#
# COMPACT_ATOMS: atom_id res chain seq x y z
N MET A 1 23.28 -41.36 7.49
CA MET A 1 21.98 -41.45 8.16
C MET A 1 22.20 -41.22 9.63
N ASN A 2 22.06 -39.97 10.03
CA ASN A 2 21.91 -39.55 11.42
C ASN A 2 20.84 -38.46 11.35
N ASP A 3 19.59 -38.86 11.57
CA ASP A 3 18.49 -37.95 11.83
C ASP A 3 18.73 -37.39 13.23
N SER A 4 19.36 -36.22 13.31
CA SER A 4 19.33 -35.41 14.52
C SER A 4 18.00 -34.68 14.53
N GLU A 5 16.98 -35.32 15.11
CA GLU A 5 15.81 -34.63 15.65
C GLU A 5 16.31 -33.51 16.57
N ILE A 6 16.07 -32.26 16.16
CA ILE A 6 16.28 -31.10 17.01
C ILE A 6 15.13 -31.14 18.02
N ASP A 7 15.44 -31.60 19.22
CA ASP A 7 14.53 -31.63 20.37
C ASP A 7 14.26 -30.18 20.83
N CYS A 8 13.19 -29.58 20.30
CA CYS A 8 12.72 -28.23 20.61
C CYS A 8 11.85 -28.19 21.88
N SER A 9 12.08 -29.07 22.85
CA SER A 9 11.28 -29.16 24.07
C SER A 9 11.92 -28.41 25.25
N ASN A 10 12.40 -27.19 25.07
CA ASN A 10 12.68 -26.25 26.19
C ASN A 10 13.07 -24.85 25.68
N THR A 11 12.08 -24.06 25.26
CA THR A 11 12.21 -22.60 25.28
C THR A 11 11.05 -22.02 26.06
N SER A 12 11.39 -21.53 27.24
CA SER A 12 10.55 -20.74 28.13
C SER A 12 9.69 -19.72 27.35
N PHE A 13 8.37 -19.85 27.47
CA PHE A 13 7.38 -18.83 27.15
C PHE A 13 7.72 -17.55 27.95
N THR A 14 8.47 -16.63 27.35
CA THR A 14 8.79 -15.32 27.93
C THR A 14 7.76 -14.28 27.47
N GLU A 15 7.44 -13.29 28.32
CA GLU A 15 6.46 -12.21 28.05
C GLU A 15 6.66 -11.46 26.71
N GLU A 16 7.87 -11.50 26.12
CA GLU A 16 8.17 -10.95 24.79
C GLU A 16 7.43 -11.66 23.65
N SER A 17 7.17 -12.96 23.77
CA SER A 17 6.43 -13.70 22.73
C SER A 17 4.96 -13.27 22.71
N HIS A 18 4.36 -13.03 23.88
CA HIS A 18 2.97 -12.63 24.01
C HIS A 18 2.66 -11.27 23.37
N GLY A 19 3.57 -10.29 23.50
CA GLY A 19 3.45 -8.98 22.86
C GLY A 19 3.56 -9.05 21.33
N PHE A 20 4.42 -9.93 20.83
CA PHE A 20 4.61 -10.16 19.39
C PHE A 20 3.35 -10.77 18.73
N TYR A 21 2.81 -11.86 19.30
CA TYR A 21 1.58 -12.47 18.77
C TYR A 21 0.38 -11.52 18.84
N LEU A 22 0.22 -10.76 19.93
CA LEU A 22 -0.86 -9.79 20.06
C LEU A 22 -0.80 -8.71 18.96
N SER A 23 0.39 -8.18 18.67
CA SER A 23 0.60 -7.21 17.59
C SER A 23 0.27 -7.79 16.22
N GLN A 24 0.63 -9.05 15.97
CA GLN A 24 0.32 -9.73 14.72
C GLN A 24 -1.18 -10.02 14.56
N TYR A 25 -1.86 -10.57 15.58
CA TYR A 25 -3.31 -10.78 15.54
C TYR A 25 -4.08 -9.49 15.36
N PHE A 26 -3.64 -8.41 16.02
CA PHE A 26 -4.23 -7.09 15.84
C PHE A 26 -4.08 -6.59 14.40
N SER A 27 -2.87 -6.70 13.85
CA SER A 27 -2.58 -6.31 12.45
C SER A 27 -3.38 -7.16 11.45
N CYS A 28 -3.50 -8.46 11.68
CA CYS A 28 -4.31 -9.37 10.86
C CYS A 28 -5.79 -8.96 10.88
N SER A 29 -6.29 -8.65 12.08
CA SER A 29 -7.68 -8.23 12.28
C SER A 29 -7.98 -6.92 11.54
N ILE A 30 -7.06 -5.94 11.61
CA ILE A 30 -7.16 -4.69 10.84
C ILE A 30 -7.18 -4.98 9.33
N ALA A 31 -6.29 -5.84 8.83
CA ALA A 31 -6.22 -6.17 7.41
C ALA A 31 -7.50 -6.87 6.91
N ILE A 32 -8.09 -7.76 7.71
CA ILE A 32 -9.36 -8.42 7.41
C ILE A 32 -10.50 -7.38 7.37
N ILE A 33 -10.59 -6.51 8.40
CA ILE A 33 -11.58 -5.44 8.45
C ILE A 33 -11.42 -4.49 7.26
N GLY A 34 -10.19 -4.13 6.90
CA GLY A 34 -9.88 -3.33 5.72
C GLY A 34 -10.38 -4.00 4.44
N SER A 35 -10.14 -5.30 4.28
CA SER A 35 -10.63 -6.08 3.13
C SER A 35 -12.16 -6.06 3.03
N PHE A 36 -12.87 -6.30 4.14
CA PHE A 36 -14.34 -6.25 4.15
C PHE A 36 -14.88 -4.85 3.87
N THR A 37 -14.28 -3.83 4.47
CA THR A 37 -14.70 -2.43 4.29
C THR A 37 -14.54 -2.02 2.82
N SER A 38 -13.38 -2.32 2.22
CA SER A 38 -13.10 -2.05 0.81
C SER A 38 -14.03 -2.81 -0.14
N LEU A 39 -14.41 -4.05 0.21
CA LEU A 39 -15.38 -4.84 -0.55
C LEU A 39 -16.78 -4.21 -0.51
N ILE A 40 -17.24 -3.76 0.66
CA ILE A 40 -18.52 -3.04 0.81
C ILE A 40 -18.47 -1.75 -0.02
N SER A 41 -17.40 -0.96 0.11
CA SER A 41 -17.19 0.26 -0.67
C SER A 41 -17.24 0.00 -2.17
N PHE A 42 -16.65 -1.10 -2.66
CA PHE A 42 -16.73 -1.49 -4.05
C PHE A 42 -18.19 -1.68 -4.52
N PHE A 43 -19.01 -2.42 -3.76
CA PHE A 43 -20.43 -2.63 -4.09
C PHE A 43 -21.26 -1.35 -4.02
N VAL A 44 -20.91 -0.41 -3.13
CA VAL A 44 -21.55 0.90 -3.09
C VAL A 44 -21.17 1.73 -4.33
N PHE A 45 -19.87 1.81 -4.64
CA PHE A 45 -19.38 2.68 -5.72
C PHE A 45 -19.66 2.13 -7.12
N ILE A 46 -19.77 0.81 -7.30
CA ILE A 46 -20.13 0.24 -8.61
C ILE A 46 -21.53 0.72 -9.06
N ASN A 47 -22.44 0.91 -8.12
CA ASN A 47 -23.78 1.42 -8.35
C ASN A 47 -23.78 2.95 -8.57
N LEU A 48 -22.86 3.67 -7.92
CA LEU A 48 -22.78 5.14 -7.99
C LEU A 48 -21.87 5.68 -9.11
N LYS A 49 -21.03 4.85 -9.73
CA LYS A 49 -20.05 5.26 -10.76
C LYS A 49 -20.63 5.99 -11.98
N LYS A 50 -21.94 5.86 -12.21
CA LYS A 50 -22.66 6.54 -13.30
C LYS A 50 -23.10 7.97 -12.94
N LYS A 51 -23.11 8.33 -11.66
CA LYS A 51 -23.62 9.63 -11.16
C LYS A 51 -22.56 10.73 -11.16
N ASP A 52 -21.33 10.40 -10.77
CA ASP A 52 -20.23 11.36 -10.64
C ASP A 52 -18.91 10.71 -11.10
N GLN A 53 -18.02 11.53 -11.68
CA GLN A 53 -16.66 11.14 -11.99
C GLN A 53 -15.85 10.80 -10.73
N ALA A 54 -16.11 11.49 -9.61
CA ALA A 54 -15.46 11.23 -8.32
C ALA A 54 -15.63 9.76 -7.87
N PHE A 55 -16.82 9.18 -8.08
CA PHE A 55 -17.09 7.78 -7.71
C PHE A 55 -16.28 6.76 -8.50
N LYS A 56 -15.76 7.12 -9.69
CA LYS A 56 -14.88 6.24 -10.45
C LYS A 56 -13.49 6.16 -9.80
N TYR A 57 -12.99 7.26 -9.25
CA TYR A 57 -11.74 7.27 -8.47
C TYR A 57 -11.90 6.47 -7.18
N TYR A 58 -13.00 6.68 -6.44
CA TYR A 58 -13.27 5.91 -5.21
C TYR A 58 -13.46 4.42 -5.47
N LEU A 59 -14.07 4.03 -6.60
CA LEU A 59 -14.17 2.63 -6.99
C LEU A 59 -12.79 1.99 -7.23
N VAL A 60 -11.87 2.69 -7.88
CA VAL A 60 -10.50 2.17 -8.08
C VAL A 60 -9.72 2.15 -6.78
N THR A 61 -9.91 3.16 -5.92
CA THR A 61 -9.31 3.19 -4.57
C THR A 61 -9.77 1.99 -3.75
N SER A 62 -11.08 1.68 -3.75
CA SER A 62 -11.59 0.50 -3.02
C SER A 62 -11.05 -0.83 -3.57
N ILE A 63 -10.82 -0.94 -4.89
CA ILE A 63 -10.17 -2.11 -5.47
C ILE A 63 -8.71 -2.20 -5.01
N ASN A 64 -7.99 -1.07 -5.05
CA ASN A 64 -6.59 -0.99 -4.61
C ASN A 64 -6.45 -1.39 -3.14
N ASP A 65 -7.27 -0.82 -2.27
CA ASP A 65 -7.26 -1.08 -0.82
C ASP A 65 -7.68 -2.51 -0.49
N PHE A 66 -8.64 -3.06 -1.25
CA PHE A 66 -9.02 -4.47 -1.12
C PHE A 66 -7.84 -5.39 -1.42
N ILE A 67 -7.19 -5.20 -2.56
CA ILE A 67 -6.05 -6.05 -2.95
C ILE A 67 -4.89 -5.88 -1.97
N TYR A 68 -4.57 -4.64 -1.56
CA TYR A 68 -3.56 -4.36 -0.55
C TYR A 68 -3.84 -5.10 0.76
N SER A 69 -5.07 -4.98 1.27
CA SER A 69 -5.48 -5.58 2.53
C SER A 69 -5.49 -7.11 2.46
N VAL A 70 -5.88 -7.69 1.33
CA VAL A 70 -5.83 -9.14 1.10
C VAL A 70 -4.39 -9.64 1.13
N ILE A 71 -3.47 -8.98 0.40
CA ILE A 71 -2.07 -9.36 0.40
C ILE A 71 -1.50 -9.25 1.82
N ALA A 72 -1.71 -8.12 2.51
CA ALA A 72 -1.25 -7.94 3.88
C ALA A 72 -1.82 -8.98 4.85
N SER A 73 -3.11 -9.31 4.74
CA SER A 73 -3.75 -10.32 5.59
C SER A 73 -3.15 -11.70 5.40
N PHE A 74 -2.83 -12.10 4.16
CA PHE A 74 -2.21 -13.39 3.89
C PHE A 74 -0.81 -13.48 4.49
N TYR A 75 -0.01 -12.41 4.37
CA TYR A 75 1.32 -12.35 4.98
C TYR A 75 1.25 -12.53 6.49
N ILE A 76 0.35 -11.80 7.16
CA ILE A 76 0.22 -11.85 8.61
C ILE A 76 -0.34 -13.20 9.05
N LEU A 77 -1.37 -13.72 8.39
CA LEU A 77 -1.99 -15.00 8.74
C LEU A 77 -0.99 -16.15 8.67
N ALA A 78 -0.20 -16.23 7.60
CA ALA A 78 0.81 -17.28 7.48
C ALA A 78 2.08 -17.02 8.32
N SER A 79 2.21 -15.85 8.95
CA SER A 79 3.18 -15.60 10.03
C SER A 79 2.65 -15.95 11.42
N CYS A 80 1.31 -15.97 11.62
CA CYS A 80 0.66 -16.24 12.92
C CYS A 80 0.40 -17.73 13.22
N VAL A 81 0.36 -18.60 12.20
CA VAL A 81 -0.15 -19.98 12.34
C VAL A 81 0.91 -20.97 12.83
N ASP A 82 2.20 -20.61 12.84
CA ASP A 82 3.27 -21.52 13.21
C ASP A 82 4.41 -20.80 13.93
N ASP A 83 4.91 -21.39 15.03
CA ASP A 83 6.21 -21.02 15.63
C ASP A 83 7.37 -21.29 14.64
N HIS A 84 7.09 -22.03 13.57
CA HIS A 84 7.94 -22.30 12.42
C HIS A 84 7.58 -21.46 11.18
N ASP A 85 7.19 -20.19 11.33
CA ASP A 85 7.26 -19.12 10.31
C ASP A 85 7.11 -19.64 8.85
N CYS A 86 5.98 -20.29 8.54
CA CYS A 86 5.79 -21.09 7.31
C CYS A 86 6.05 -20.28 6.03
N LEU A 87 5.83 -18.96 6.07
CA LEU A 87 6.14 -18.00 5.00
C LEU A 87 7.63 -17.68 4.86
N ARG A 88 8.43 -17.84 5.91
CA ARG A 88 9.90 -17.83 5.84
C ARG A 88 10.49 -19.17 5.44
N GLY A 89 9.64 -20.18 5.22
CA GLY A 89 10.05 -21.41 4.55
C GLY A 89 10.81 -21.11 3.27
N LYS A 90 11.85 -21.89 3.00
CA LYS A 90 12.78 -21.68 1.87
C LYS A 90 12.19 -22.08 0.52
N TRP A 91 10.87 -22.23 0.40
CA TRP A 91 10.22 -22.57 -0.86
C TRP A 91 10.24 -21.38 -1.83
N LEU A 92 10.43 -21.65 -3.12
CA LEU A 92 10.43 -20.61 -4.17
C LEU A 92 9.14 -19.76 -4.15
N SER A 93 7.98 -20.39 -3.95
CA SER A 93 6.68 -19.72 -3.86
C SER A 93 6.64 -18.67 -2.74
N ASN A 94 7.22 -18.99 -1.59
CA ASN A 94 7.27 -18.10 -0.44
C ASN A 94 8.18 -16.90 -0.72
N GLN A 95 9.36 -17.15 -1.30
CA GLN A 95 10.29 -16.07 -1.65
C GLN A 95 9.72 -15.14 -2.74
N ILE A 96 8.99 -15.69 -3.72
CA ILE A 96 8.26 -14.90 -4.73
C ILE A 96 7.18 -14.06 -4.06
N TYR A 97 6.40 -14.65 -3.16
CA TYR A 97 5.36 -13.94 -2.43
C TYR A 97 5.94 -12.77 -1.63
N LEU A 98 6.99 -13.01 -0.85
CA LEU A 98 7.63 -11.98 -0.01
C LEU A 98 8.20 -10.83 -0.86
N LEU A 99 8.98 -11.15 -1.89
CA LEU A 99 9.67 -10.14 -2.69
C LEU A 99 8.71 -9.35 -3.60
N TYR A 100 7.85 -10.04 -4.34
CA TYR A 100 7.03 -9.40 -5.36
C TYR A 100 5.67 -8.94 -4.85
N LEU A 101 4.98 -9.74 -4.04
CA LEU A 101 3.64 -9.41 -3.56
C LEU A 101 3.70 -8.57 -2.28
N ALA A 102 4.38 -9.06 -1.25
CA ALA A 102 4.37 -8.44 0.07
C ALA A 102 5.19 -7.15 0.15
N ASP A 103 6.26 -7.01 -0.65
CA ASP A 103 7.12 -5.82 -0.65
C ASP A 103 6.86 -4.90 -1.86
N TYR A 104 7.15 -5.37 -3.08
CA TYR A 104 7.03 -4.55 -4.29
C TYR A 104 5.59 -4.11 -4.59
N PHE A 105 4.65 -5.06 -4.63
CA PHE A 105 3.29 -4.77 -5.09
C PHE A 105 2.49 -3.98 -4.05
N THR A 106 2.57 -4.32 -2.77
CA THR A 106 1.95 -3.52 -1.68
C THR A 106 2.49 -2.09 -1.65
N SER A 107 3.80 -1.90 -1.82
CA SER A 107 4.43 -0.58 -1.89
C SER A 107 3.93 0.22 -3.10
N SER A 108 3.82 -0.44 -4.26
CA SER A 108 3.22 0.13 -5.47
C SER A 108 1.77 0.55 -5.26
N GLN A 109 0.97 -0.27 -4.58
CA GLN A 109 -0.43 0.03 -4.27
C GLN A 109 -0.55 1.21 -3.30
N ALA A 110 0.34 1.32 -2.31
CA ALA A 110 0.35 2.45 -1.38
C ALA A 110 0.59 3.78 -2.11
N ILE A 111 1.57 3.85 -3.02
CA ILE A 111 1.79 5.07 -3.80
C ILE A 111 0.66 5.35 -4.79
N ILE A 112 0.07 4.33 -5.41
CA ILE A 112 -1.11 4.49 -6.27
C ILE A 112 -2.26 5.13 -5.50
N GLY A 113 -2.56 4.64 -4.29
CA GLY A 113 -3.58 5.22 -3.42
C GLY A 113 -3.33 6.69 -3.13
N ILE A 114 -2.11 7.03 -2.70
CA ILE A 114 -1.70 8.42 -2.41
C ILE A 114 -1.84 9.31 -3.65
N LEU A 115 -1.44 8.84 -4.82
CA LEU A 115 -1.55 9.60 -6.07
C LEU A 115 -3.01 9.84 -6.48
N ILE A 116 -3.88 8.84 -6.30
CA ILE A 116 -5.33 9.01 -6.53
C ILE A 116 -5.90 10.06 -5.58
N GLU A 117 -5.58 9.99 -4.28
CA GLU A 117 -6.06 10.96 -3.29
C GLU A 117 -5.57 12.38 -3.59
N CYS A 118 -4.29 12.53 -3.94
CA CYS A 118 -3.73 13.82 -4.36
C CYS A 118 -4.48 14.38 -5.57
N PHE A 119 -4.74 13.54 -6.59
CA PHE A 119 -5.46 13.96 -7.79
C PHE A 119 -6.90 14.39 -7.47
N VAL A 120 -7.65 13.60 -6.70
CA VAL A 120 -9.03 13.92 -6.30
C VAL A 120 -9.09 15.20 -5.45
N SER A 121 -8.12 15.41 -4.55
CA SER A 121 -8.02 16.66 -3.78
C SER A 121 -7.69 17.86 -4.67
N LEU A 122 -6.81 17.72 -5.66
CA LEU A 122 -6.54 18.78 -6.64
C LEU A 122 -7.76 19.07 -7.49
N GLU A 123 -8.48 18.06 -7.97
CA GLU A 123 -9.71 18.24 -8.75
C GLU A 123 -10.75 19.07 -7.97
N ARG A 124 -10.96 18.74 -6.69
CA ARG A 124 -11.84 19.52 -5.79
C ARG A 124 -11.39 20.97 -5.64
N LEU A 125 -10.09 21.20 -5.44
CA LEU A 125 -9.54 22.55 -5.34
C LEU A 125 -9.77 23.35 -6.64
N PHE A 126 -9.52 22.75 -7.80
CA PHE A 126 -9.70 23.41 -9.09
C PHE A 126 -11.16 23.75 -9.38
N ILE A 127 -12.10 22.89 -8.96
CA ILE A 127 -13.54 23.17 -9.01
C ILE A 127 -13.87 24.41 -8.18
N LEU A 128 -13.37 24.51 -6.94
CA LEU A 128 -13.58 25.70 -6.08
C LEU A 128 -12.97 26.96 -6.67
N LEU A 129 -11.78 26.84 -7.27
CA LEU A 129 -11.10 27.95 -7.96
C LEU A 129 -11.70 28.29 -9.33
N ARG A 130 -12.73 27.56 -9.79
CA ARG A 130 -13.34 27.70 -11.11
C ARG A 130 -12.33 27.61 -12.26
N LYS A 131 -11.32 26.76 -12.11
CA LYS A 131 -10.29 26.51 -13.14
C LYS A 131 -10.66 25.26 -13.94
N ASP A 132 -10.82 25.41 -15.25
CA ASP A 132 -11.25 24.30 -16.13
C ASP A 132 -10.14 23.32 -16.52
N PHE A 133 -8.90 23.50 -16.02
CA PHE A 133 -7.73 22.70 -16.43
C PHE A 133 -7.92 21.18 -16.28
N LEU A 134 -8.56 20.73 -15.19
CA LEU A 134 -8.76 19.31 -14.91
C LEU A 134 -10.11 18.76 -15.43
N LYS A 135 -11.03 19.62 -15.85
CA LYS A 135 -12.43 19.28 -16.15
C LYS A 135 -12.61 18.40 -17.39
N ASN A 136 -11.66 18.47 -18.32
CA ASN A 136 -11.72 17.74 -19.59
C ASN A 136 -10.95 16.42 -19.58
N LEU A 137 -10.30 16.07 -18.48
CA LEU A 137 -9.51 14.85 -18.39
C LEU A 137 -10.43 13.62 -18.26
N LYS A 138 -10.20 12.62 -19.11
CA LYS A 138 -10.91 11.35 -18.99
C LYS A 138 -10.36 10.59 -17.78
N VAL A 139 -11.21 10.34 -16.78
CA VAL A 139 -10.89 9.59 -15.56
C VAL A 139 -10.10 8.31 -15.83
N THR A 140 -10.51 7.53 -16.85
CA THR A 140 -9.79 6.30 -17.23
C THR A 140 -8.34 6.55 -17.60
N LYS A 141 -8.04 7.61 -18.37
CA LYS A 141 -6.66 7.94 -18.76
C LYS A 141 -5.82 8.37 -17.56
N VAL A 142 -6.41 9.16 -16.66
CA VAL A 142 -5.75 9.61 -15.42
C VAL A 142 -5.41 8.40 -14.56
N LEU A 143 -6.38 7.53 -14.29
CA LEU A 143 -6.18 6.31 -13.50
C LEU A 143 -5.14 5.37 -14.12
N THR A 144 -5.20 5.14 -15.44
CA THR A 144 -4.17 4.33 -16.13
C THR A 144 -2.78 4.95 -15.97
N CYS A 145 -2.65 6.27 -16.10
CA CYS A 145 -1.39 6.96 -15.89
C CYS A 145 -0.89 6.81 -14.45
N ILE A 146 -1.75 7.02 -13.45
CA ILE A 146 -1.40 6.86 -12.03
C ILE A 146 -0.93 5.43 -11.74
N ILE A 147 -1.65 4.42 -12.24
CA ILE A 147 -1.29 3.01 -12.04
C ILE A 147 0.08 2.71 -12.66
N ILE A 148 0.31 3.13 -13.92
CA ILE A 148 1.60 2.94 -14.60
C ILE A 148 2.73 3.62 -13.83
N VAL A 149 2.54 4.89 -13.44
CA VAL A 149 3.54 5.64 -12.67
C VAL A 149 3.82 4.96 -11.34
N GLY A 150 2.79 4.51 -10.61
CA GLY A 150 2.95 3.85 -9.31
C GLY A 150 3.70 2.52 -9.38
N ILE A 151 3.42 1.71 -10.41
CA ILE A 151 4.14 0.46 -10.68
C ILE A 151 5.61 0.75 -11.05
N LEU A 152 5.84 1.69 -11.98
CA LEU A 152 7.20 2.03 -12.41
C LEU A 152 8.03 2.68 -11.30
N TYR A 153 7.40 3.44 -10.39
CA TYR A 153 8.05 4.14 -9.30
C TYR A 153 8.78 3.18 -8.35
N TYR A 154 8.20 2.02 -8.05
CA TYR A 154 8.81 1.01 -7.17
C TYR A 154 9.62 -0.05 -7.92
N LEU A 155 9.63 -0.03 -9.26
CA LEU A 155 10.36 -1.00 -10.08
C LEU A 155 11.85 -1.15 -9.69
N PRO A 156 12.58 -0.08 -9.33
CA PRO A 156 13.97 -0.17 -8.87
C PRO A 156 14.19 -1.12 -7.68
N ILE A 157 13.20 -1.31 -6.79
CA ILE A 157 13.34 -2.19 -5.61
C ILE A 157 13.56 -3.65 -6.01
N ILE A 158 12.94 -4.10 -7.11
CA ILE A 158 13.11 -5.48 -7.59
C ILE A 158 14.57 -5.79 -7.92
N PHE A 159 15.38 -4.77 -8.26
CA PHE A 159 16.80 -4.96 -8.55
C PHE A 159 17.68 -4.96 -7.30
N VAL A 160 17.17 -4.63 -6.12
CA VAL A 160 17.92 -4.62 -4.85
C VAL A 160 18.13 -6.04 -4.32
N GLN A 161 17.14 -6.92 -4.54
CA GLN A 161 17.13 -8.27 -4.01
C GLN A 161 16.88 -9.29 -5.13
N LYS A 162 17.44 -10.50 -4.99
CA LYS A 162 17.17 -11.61 -5.90
C LYS A 162 16.95 -12.90 -5.13
N ILE A 163 16.12 -13.77 -5.70
CA ILE A 163 15.90 -15.12 -5.19
C ILE A 163 17.00 -16.02 -5.75
N ARG A 164 17.69 -16.77 -4.87
CA ARG A 164 18.74 -17.72 -5.24
C ARG A 164 18.45 -19.08 -4.61
N LYS A 165 18.73 -20.16 -5.35
CA LYS A 165 18.72 -21.52 -4.83
C LYS A 165 19.91 -21.73 -3.87
N ILE A 166 19.66 -22.28 -2.70
CA ILE A 166 20.71 -22.57 -1.71
C ILE A 166 21.59 -23.73 -2.23
N PRO A 167 22.92 -23.59 -2.24
CA PRO A 167 23.80 -24.67 -2.64
C PRO A 167 23.68 -25.87 -1.69
N GLY A 168 23.56 -27.08 -2.24
CA GLY A 168 23.50 -28.32 -1.45
C GLY A 168 22.11 -28.73 -0.98
N THR A 169 21.06 -27.99 -1.35
CA THR A 169 19.65 -28.33 -1.04
C THR A 169 18.85 -28.58 -2.32
N GLU A 170 17.92 -29.53 -2.30
CA GLU A 170 17.11 -29.84 -3.49
C GLU A 170 16.08 -28.75 -3.82
N ASN A 171 15.41 -28.17 -2.82
CA ASN A 171 14.25 -27.29 -3.02
C ASN A 171 14.28 -25.98 -2.23
N ASP A 172 15.41 -25.62 -1.61
CA ASP A 172 15.51 -24.42 -0.80
C ASP A 172 16.04 -23.21 -1.59
N TYR A 173 15.44 -22.06 -1.30
CA TYR A 173 15.68 -20.75 -1.88
C TYR A 173 15.76 -19.70 -0.77
N GLU A 174 16.59 -18.70 -1.01
CA GLU A 174 16.77 -17.54 -0.13
C GLU A 174 16.72 -16.25 -0.95
N VAL A 175 16.35 -15.16 -0.28
CA VAL A 175 16.44 -13.80 -0.83
C VAL A 175 17.77 -13.20 -0.39
N ILE A 176 18.60 -12.83 -1.37
CA ILE A 176 19.89 -12.18 -1.14
C ILE A 176 19.94 -10.82 -1.81
N GLN A 177 20.78 -9.92 -1.31
CA GLN A 177 21.04 -8.66 -1.97
C GLN A 177 21.80 -8.88 -3.28
N THR A 178 21.49 -8.07 -4.29
CA THR A 178 22.23 -8.04 -5.55
C THR A 178 23.48 -7.16 -5.42
N ASP A 179 24.34 -7.16 -6.44
CA ASP A 179 25.48 -6.23 -6.52
C ASP A 179 25.00 -4.77 -6.51
N PHE A 180 23.84 -4.49 -7.13
CA PHE A 180 23.19 -3.19 -7.01
C PHE A 180 22.70 -2.92 -5.59
N GLY A 181 22.03 -3.89 -4.94
CA GLY A 181 21.51 -3.72 -3.59
C GLY A 181 22.58 -3.51 -2.52
N THR A 182 23.79 -4.02 -2.73
CA THR A 182 24.94 -3.80 -1.83
C THR A 182 25.65 -2.46 -2.04
N SER A 183 25.43 -1.82 -3.21
CA SER A 183 25.95 -0.48 -3.50
C SER A 183 25.32 0.59 -2.60
N GLU A 184 25.97 1.76 -2.49
CA GLU A 184 25.44 2.89 -1.72
C GLU A 184 24.07 3.35 -2.23
N LEU A 185 23.90 3.40 -3.56
CA LEU A 185 22.64 3.76 -4.20
C LEU A 185 21.53 2.74 -3.89
N GLY A 186 21.84 1.45 -3.97
CA GLY A 186 20.87 0.38 -3.67
C GLY A 186 20.38 0.39 -2.22
N LYS A 187 21.26 0.71 -1.27
CA LYS A 187 20.92 0.84 0.15
C LYS A 187 20.05 2.06 0.46
N ILE A 188 20.31 3.18 -0.22
CA ILE A 188 19.59 4.44 0.00
C ILE A 188 18.23 4.46 -0.73
N LEU A 189 18.10 3.70 -1.81
CA LEU A 189 16.91 3.70 -2.67
C LEU A 189 15.58 3.48 -1.91
N PRO A 190 15.41 2.44 -1.05
CA PRO A 190 14.18 2.25 -0.30
C PRO A 190 13.85 3.43 0.63
N LEU A 191 14.88 4.04 1.23
CA LEU A 191 14.73 5.22 2.10
C LEU A 191 14.21 6.42 1.31
N VAL A 192 14.77 6.67 0.12
CA VAL A 192 14.33 7.77 -0.76
C VAL A 192 12.89 7.55 -1.21
N LEU A 193 12.56 6.33 -1.66
CA LEU A 193 11.21 6.01 -2.13
C LEU A 193 10.17 6.16 -1.01
N SER A 194 10.50 5.71 0.20
CA SER A 194 9.66 5.88 1.38
C SER A 194 9.52 7.36 1.80
N SER A 195 10.60 8.13 1.71
CA SER A 195 10.60 9.57 2.05
C SER A 195 9.71 10.38 1.12
N ILE A 196 9.80 10.16 -0.20
CA ILE A 196 8.92 10.81 -1.18
C ILE A 196 7.46 10.41 -0.93
N ARG A 197 7.19 9.13 -0.67
CA ARG A 197 5.83 8.65 -0.34
C ARG A 197 5.28 9.37 0.89
N PHE A 198 6.09 9.49 1.95
CA PHE A 198 5.73 10.23 3.15
C PHE A 198 5.47 11.72 2.86
N ILE A 199 6.32 12.37 2.07
CA ILE A 199 6.15 13.78 1.72
C ILE A 199 4.85 14.02 0.94
N LEU A 200 4.52 13.13 -0.01
CA LEU A 200 3.28 13.21 -0.77
C LEU A 200 2.05 13.02 0.13
N ALA A 201 2.03 11.97 0.94
CA ALA A 201 0.90 11.66 1.82
C ALA A 201 0.69 12.72 2.91
N SER A 202 1.78 13.25 3.47
CA SER A 202 1.71 14.19 4.58
C SER A 202 1.66 15.64 4.10
N PHE A 203 2.70 16.15 3.45
CA PHE A 203 2.80 17.58 3.18
C PHE A 203 1.95 18.02 1.97
N VAL A 204 2.00 17.27 0.88
CA VAL A 204 1.29 17.65 -0.35
C VAL A 204 -0.22 17.52 -0.16
N LEU A 205 -0.69 16.37 0.31
CA LEU A 205 -2.12 16.15 0.53
C LEU A 205 -2.69 17.10 1.60
N PHE A 206 -1.99 17.29 2.72
CA PHE A 206 -2.40 18.27 3.74
C PHE A 206 -2.45 19.68 3.18
N GLY A 207 -1.43 20.10 2.43
CA GLY A 207 -1.37 21.43 1.81
C GLY A 207 -2.54 21.69 0.87
N ILE A 208 -2.85 20.75 -0.02
CA ILE A 208 -4.00 20.86 -0.94
C ILE A 208 -5.31 21.00 -0.15
N ASN A 209 -5.51 20.16 0.88
CA ASN A 209 -6.72 20.18 1.69
C ASN A 209 -6.85 21.47 2.51
N MET A 210 -5.75 21.99 3.06
CA MET A 210 -5.74 23.28 3.78
C MET A 210 -6.12 24.44 2.87
N ILE A 211 -5.58 24.50 1.65
CA ILE A 211 -5.94 25.52 0.66
C ILE A 211 -7.42 25.38 0.28
N THR A 212 -7.87 24.15 0.01
CA THR A 212 -9.28 23.83 -0.31
C THR A 212 -10.22 24.33 0.79
N PHE A 213 -9.88 24.06 2.06
CA PHE A 213 -10.66 24.49 3.21
C PHE A 213 -10.74 26.02 3.32
N SER A 214 -9.62 26.74 3.14
CA SER A 214 -9.58 28.19 3.16
C SER A 214 -10.51 28.81 2.11
N TYR A 215 -10.44 28.34 0.85
CA TYR A 215 -11.33 28.82 -0.21
C TYR A 215 -12.79 28.47 0.04
N PHE A 216 -13.07 27.28 0.56
CA PHE A 216 -14.43 26.89 0.91
C PHE A 216 -15.03 27.79 2.00
N LYS A 217 -14.24 28.14 3.02
CA LYS A 217 -14.65 29.06 4.10
C LYS A 217 -14.96 30.46 3.56
N GLU A 218 -14.17 30.98 2.63
CA GLU A 218 -14.44 32.27 1.98
C GLU A 218 -15.76 32.26 1.20
N GLN A 219 -16.02 31.19 0.43
CA GLN A 219 -17.27 31.06 -0.33
C GLN A 219 -18.49 30.95 0.58
N LEU A 220 -18.38 30.24 1.71
CA LEU A 220 -19.47 30.15 2.69
C LEU A 220 -19.83 31.52 3.27
N LYS A 221 -18.83 32.29 3.73
CA LYS A 221 -19.04 33.65 4.25
C LYS A 221 -19.69 34.57 3.22
N ALA A 222 -19.24 34.51 1.97
CA ALA A 222 -19.85 35.28 0.89
C ALA A 222 -21.33 34.93 0.69
N LYS A 223 -21.69 33.64 0.82
CA LYS A 223 -23.07 33.16 0.66
C LYS A 223 -23.97 33.55 1.84
N GLU A 224 -23.44 33.55 3.06
CA GLU A 224 -24.16 34.03 4.25
C GLU A 224 -24.46 35.53 4.16
N ASN A 225 -23.49 36.34 3.73
CA ASN A 225 -23.69 37.78 3.54
C ASN A 225 -24.77 38.10 2.50
N ILE A 226 -24.92 37.28 1.46
CA ILE A 226 -25.99 37.45 0.45
C ILE A 226 -27.38 37.09 1.02
N LYS A 227 -27.46 36.14 1.96
CA LYS A 227 -28.75 35.77 2.59
C LYS A 227 -29.24 36.78 3.63
N HIS A 228 -28.34 37.60 4.15
CA HIS A 228 -28.62 38.62 5.18
C HIS A 228 -28.72 40.05 4.61
N SER A 229 -28.52 40.22 3.30
CA SER A 229 -28.76 41.45 2.55
C SER A 229 -30.09 41.39 1.80
#